data_AF-A0A164M4P1-F1
#
_entry.id   AF-A0A164M4P1-F1
#
_cell.length_a   1.000
_cell.length_b   1.000
_cell.length_c   1.000
_cell.angle_alpha   90.00
_cell.angle_beta   90.00
_cell.angle_gamma   90.00
#
_symmetry.space_group_name_H-M   'P 1'
#
loop_
_entity.id
_entity.type
_entity.pdbx_description
1 polymer ?
#
loop_
_entity_poly.entity_id
_entity_poly.type
_entity_poly.pdbx_seq_one_letter_code
_entity_poly.pdbx_strand_id
1 'polypeptide(L)'
;MECNTSAALILLPAEHFITKRLIHQTHLRLKHTGVKTMMGALRTEFWNRKMRQALKRETSKCTRCQRLDSRHFDEIPAPLPM
;
A
#
# COMPACT_ATOMS: atom_id res chain seq x y z
N MET A 1 21.76 4.60 17.35
CA MET A 1 21.41 4.77 15.92
C MET A 1 22.44 4.00 15.14
N GLU A 2 22.16 2.74 14.82
CA GLU A 2 23.18 1.84 14.26
C GLU A 2 22.72 1.42 12.88
N CYS A 3 23.44 1.86 11.85
CA CYS A 3 23.31 1.37 10.49
C CYS A 3 24.70 0.88 10.08
N ASN A 4 24.90 -0.44 10.13
CA ASN A 4 26.17 -1.08 9.77
C ASN A 4 26.23 -1.33 8.26
N THR A 5 27.38 -0.97 7.70
CA THR A 5 27.66 -0.90 6.27
C THR A 5 28.13 -2.26 5.76
N SER A 6 27.36 -2.90 4.87
CA SER A 6 27.80 -3.96 3.95
C SER A 6 26.72 -4.16 2.89
N ALA A 7 26.95 -3.66 1.67
CA ALA A 7 26.01 -3.70 0.52
C ALA A 7 24.56 -3.33 0.88
N ALA A 8 24.40 -2.27 1.68
CA ALA A 8 23.32 -2.14 2.65
C ALA A 8 21.95 -1.86 2.02
N LEU A 9 21.12 -2.90 1.95
CA LEU A 9 19.67 -2.78 1.80
C LEU A 9 19.17 -1.87 2.95
N ILE A 10 18.68 -0.67 2.62
CA ILE A 10 18.42 0.38 3.62
C ILE A 10 17.33 -0.12 4.58
N LEU A 11 17.64 -0.15 5.88
CA LEU A 11 16.68 -0.51 6.92
C LEU A 11 15.67 0.63 7.05
N LEU A 12 14.45 0.38 6.59
CA LEU A 12 13.42 1.40 6.60
C LEU A 12 12.55 1.25 7.87
N PRO A 13 12.56 2.21 8.82
CA PRO A 13 11.77 2.10 10.04
C PRO A 13 10.27 1.99 9.71
N ALA A 14 9.60 0.95 10.22
CA ALA A 14 8.21 0.64 9.85
C ALA A 14 7.21 1.76 10.20
N GLU A 15 7.51 2.54 11.23
CA GLU A 15 6.60 3.52 11.81
C GLU A 15 7.20 4.94 11.71
N HIS A 16 7.74 5.28 10.54
CA HIS A 16 8.32 6.60 10.28
C HIS A 16 7.59 7.31 9.12
N PHE A 17 7.56 8.65 9.16
CA PHE A 17 6.88 9.45 8.14
C PHE A 17 7.49 9.24 6.74
N ILE A 18 8.81 9.03 6.66
CA ILE A 18 9.53 8.75 5.41
C ILE A 18 8.98 7.47 4.77
N THR A 19 8.77 6.41 5.55
CA THR A 19 8.24 5.13 5.06
C THR A 19 6.85 5.28 4.48
N LYS A 20 5.98 6.04 5.15
CA LYS A 20 4.63 6.32 4.65
C LYS A 20 4.69 7.09 3.32
N ARG A 21 5.54 8.12 3.25
CA ARG A 21 5.69 8.94 2.05
C ARG A 21 6.27 8.16 0.87
N LEU A 22 7.28 7.33 1.13
CA LEU A 22 7.86 6.43 0.14
C LEU A 22 6.81 5.46 -0.40
N ILE A 23 6.08 4.78 0.49
CA ILE A 23 5.01 3.87 0.11
C ILE A 23 3.96 4.59 -0.75
N HIS A 24 3.54 5.78 -0.35
CA HIS A 24 2.56 6.57 -1.11
C HIS A 24 3.09 6.97 -2.49
N GLN A 25 4.35 7.41 -2.60
CA GLN A 25 4.97 7.71 -3.90
C GLN A 25 5.07 6.47 -4.79
N THR A 26 5.52 5.34 -4.25
CA THR A 26 5.58 4.07 -4.99
C THR A 26 4.19 3.61 -5.42
N HIS A 27 3.17 3.81 -4.58
CA HIS A 27 1.78 3.46 -4.89
C HIS A 27 1.26 4.25 -6.11
N LEU A 28 1.55 5.55 -6.16
CA LEU A 28 1.18 6.41 -7.29
C LEU A 28 2.01 6.10 -8.53
N ARG A 29 3.34 5.92 -8.39
CA ARG A 29 4.26 5.56 -9.47
C ARG A 29 3.86 4.26 -10.16
N LEU A 30 3.45 3.26 -9.38
CA LEU A 30 2.97 1.97 -9.87
C LEU A 30 1.45 1.96 -10.14
N LYS A 31 0.83 3.13 -10.37
CA LYS A 31 -0.57 3.28 -10.81
C LYS A 31 -1.57 2.49 -9.98
N HIS A 32 -1.49 2.59 -8.65
CA HIS A 32 -2.42 1.96 -7.71
C HIS A 32 -2.41 0.43 -7.70
N THR A 33 -1.28 -0.18 -8.07
CA THR A 33 -1.10 -1.64 -7.97
C THR A 33 -1.24 -2.15 -6.53
N GLY A 34 -1.57 -3.44 -6.43
CA GLY A 34 -1.74 -4.11 -5.16
C GLY A 34 -0.45 -4.23 -4.34
N VAL A 35 -0.62 -4.51 -3.05
CA VAL A 35 0.45 -4.60 -2.05
C VAL A 35 1.58 -5.57 -2.45
N LYS A 36 1.27 -6.69 -3.13
CA LYS A 36 2.28 -7.68 -3.55
C LYS A 36 3.28 -7.08 -4.56
N THR A 37 2.80 -6.35 -5.55
CA THR A 37 3.64 -5.72 -6.58
C THR A 37 4.52 -4.64 -5.98
N MET A 38 3.94 -3.77 -5.15
CA MET A 38 4.70 -2.75 -4.42
C MET A 38 5.76 -3.36 -3.50
N MET A 39 5.45 -4.49 -2.84
CA MET A 39 6.40 -5.19 -1.98
C MET A 39 7.58 -5.77 -2.77
N GLY A 40 7.34 -6.26 -3.99
CA GLY A 40 8.42 -6.68 -4.89
C GLY A 40 9.31 -5.52 -5.29
N ALA A 41 8.71 -4.39 -5.69
CA ALA A 41 9.44 -3.18 -6.08
C ALA A 41 10.21 -2.53 -4.93
N LEU A 42 9.72 -2.60 -3.69
CA LEU A 42 10.44 -2.05 -2.54
C LEU A 42 11.50 -3.00 -1.99
N ARG A 43 11.34 -4.32 -2.14
CA ARG A 43 12.31 -5.32 -1.65
C ARG A 43 13.66 -5.26 -2.38
N THR A 44 13.73 -4.68 -3.56
CA THR A 44 14.99 -4.49 -4.29
C THR A 44 15.87 -3.42 -3.66
N GLU A 45 15.28 -2.45 -2.95
CA GLU A 45 15.97 -1.26 -2.44
C GLU A 45 15.91 -1.14 -0.90
N PHE A 46 14.89 -1.72 -0.25
CA PHE A 46 14.61 -1.56 1.18
C PHE A 46 14.32 -2.89 1.88
N TRP A 47 14.83 -3.04 3.10
CA TRP A 47 14.53 -4.17 3.96
C TRP A 47 13.70 -3.75 5.16
N ASN A 48 12.51 -4.32 5.32
CA ASN A 48 11.75 -4.17 6.56
C ASN A 48 10.79 -5.36 6.75
N ARG A 49 10.84 -6.00 7.93
CA ARG A 49 9.97 -7.14 8.27
C ARG A 49 8.48 -6.77 8.31
N LYS A 50 8.15 -5.54 8.70
CA LYS A 50 6.77 -5.01 8.78
C LYS A 50 6.35 -4.24 7.53
N MET A 51 7.11 -4.33 6.42
CA MET A 51 6.83 -3.58 5.19
C MET A 51 5.45 -3.90 4.62
N ARG A 52 5.04 -5.17 4.63
CA ARG A 52 3.70 -5.57 4.17
C ARG A 52 2.59 -4.90 4.96
N GLN A 53 2.76 -4.78 6.28
CA GLN A 53 1.77 -4.16 7.16
C GLN A 53 1.71 -2.65 6.90
N ALA A 54 2.85 -1.99 6.76
CA ALA A 54 2.93 -0.57 6.42
C ALA A 54 2.29 -0.29 5.04
N LEU A 55 2.59 -1.12 4.04
CA LEU A 55 2.00 -1.05 2.70
C LEU A 55 0.49 -1.16 2.74
N LYS A 56 -0.03 -2.21 3.41
CA LYS A 56 -1.48 -2.41 3.52
C LYS A 56 -2.16 -1.22 4.20
N ARG A 57 -1.58 -0.70 5.29
CA ARG A 57 -2.11 0.45 6.04
C ARG A 57 -2.14 1.74 5.23
N GLU A 58 -1.18 1.95 4.34
CA GLU A 58 -1.12 3.18 3.56
C GLU A 58 -1.97 3.07 2.28
N THR A 59 -1.91 1.93 1.59
CA THR A 59 -2.77 1.67 0.42
C THR A 59 -4.25 1.67 0.80
N SER A 60 -4.63 1.21 1.99
CA SER A 60 -6.02 1.27 2.44
C SER A 60 -6.55 2.69 2.61
N LYS A 61 -5.69 3.71 2.72
CA LYS A 61 -6.11 5.12 2.77
C LYS A 61 -6.30 5.74 1.38
N CYS A 62 -5.89 5.06 0.32
CA CYS A 62 -6.05 5.56 -1.03
C CYS A 62 -7.53 5.52 -1.43
N THR A 63 -8.14 6.70 -1.58
CA THR A 63 -9.54 6.85 -1.99
C THR A 63 -9.83 6.22 -3.35
N ARG A 64 -8.88 6.26 -4.29
CA ARG A 64 -9.03 5.62 -5.60
C ARG A 64 -9.10 4.10 -5.50
N CYS A 65 -8.23 3.49 -4.69
CA CYS A 65 -8.28 2.05 -4.44
C CYS A 65 -9.55 1.66 -3.69
N GLN A 66 -9.96 2.44 -2.69
CA GLN A 66 -11.21 2.19 -1.97
C GLN A 66 -12.43 2.23 -2.88
N ARG A 67 -12.50 3.19 -3.83
CA ARG A 67 -13.58 3.27 -4.82
C ARG A 67 -13.56 2.14 -5.84
N LEU A 68 -12.38 1.60 -6.15
CA LEU A 68 -12.27 0.47 -7.07
C LEU A 68 -12.65 -0.86 -6.38
N ASP A 69 -12.34 -0.97 -5.10
CA ASP A 69 -12.61 -2.16 -4.27
C ASP A 69 -13.99 -2.10 -3.58
N SER A 70 -14.70 -0.96 -3.65
CA SER A 70 -16.03 -0.82 -3.08
C SER A 70 -17.02 -1.74 -3.78
N ARG A 71 -17.86 -2.41 -2.99
CA ARG A 71 -18.93 -3.26 -3.52
C ARG A 71 -19.90 -2.43 -4.35
N HIS A 72 -20.42 -3.05 -5.42
CA HIS A 72 -21.56 -2.47 -6.14
C HIS A 72 -22.72 -2.29 -5.16
N PHE A 73 -23.42 -1.18 -5.34
CA PHE A 73 -24.67 -0.96 -4.63
C PHE A 73 -25.70 -1.90 -5.24
N ASP A 74 -26.15 -2.89 -4.46
CA ASP A 74 -27.33 -3.67 -4.81
C ASP A 74 -28.54 -2.77 -4.56
N GLU A 75 -29.07 -2.18 -5.64
CA GLU A 75 -30.37 -1.53 -5.59
C GLU A 75 -31.41 -2.57 -5.18
N ILE A 76 -32.16 -2.28 -4.12
CA ILE A 76 -33.35 -3.06 -3.78
C ILE A 76 -34.34 -2.79 -4.92
N PRO A 77 -34.69 -3.79 -5.75
CA PRO A 77 -35.60 -3.56 -6.86
C PRO A 77 -36.95 -3.09 -6.32
N ALA A 78 -37.52 -2.06 -6.94
CA ALA A 78 -38.85 -1.58 -6.57
C ALA A 78 -39.86 -2.72 -6.69
N PRO A 79 -40.81 -2.85 -5.75
CA PRO A 79 -41.86 -3.85 -5.86
C PRO A 79 -42.64 -3.60 -7.14
N LEU A 80 -42.73 -4.63 -7.99
CA LEU A 80 -43.51 -4.58 -9.21
C LEU A 80 -45.00 -4.36 -8.87
N PRO A 81 -45.72 -3.52 -9.62
CA PRO A 81 -47.16 -3.38 -9.44
C PRO A 81 -47.85 -4.72 -9.74
N MET A 82 -48.86 -5.05 -8.92
CA MET A 82 -49.74 -6.20 -9.13
C MET A 82 -50.66 -6.00 -10.33
#